data_AF-X1N4B0-F1
#
_entry.id   AF-X1N4B0-F1
#
_cell.length_a   1.000
_cell.length_b   1.000
_cell.length_c   1.000
_cell.angle_alpha   90.00
_cell.angle_beta   90.00
_cell.angle_gamma   90.00
#
_symmetry.space_group_name_H-M   'P 1'
#
loop_
_entity.id
_entity.type
_entity.pdbx_description
1 polymer ?
#
loop_
_entity_poly.entity_id
_entity_poly.type
_entity_poly.pdbx_seq_one_letter_code
_entity_poly.pdbx_strand_id
1 'polypeptide(L)'
;PVTPLAFWNICGRAGRAGKENEGQILFCIDQTVPSGQRRRYEQSMNRVLDTLEQATVISTTRRLLQLIIKKWVETHPQVDVAELCIYLANNSYDWVSKESRDKIRYWIDILDGHLLALSEEFDIDPATSDRLQEILEGSLLFIQLRNDPTAQISTDLATEILRSRIRYIRSRYPQPTIRRRLYKLGMALSDCETIETHREELFELFNEALSWNDWSDEKRFDLLLRISQFILELNGIRPKEVPEQWPRILSCWLKGISTIKMV
;
A
#
# COMPACT_ATOMS: atom_id res chain seq x y z
N PRO A 1 -7.79 31.41 -8.12
CA PRO A 1 -6.97 30.79 -7.05
C PRO A 1 -7.59 29.44 -6.66
N VAL A 2 -6.77 28.39 -6.52
CA VAL A 2 -7.25 27.06 -6.09
C VAL A 2 -7.63 27.16 -4.61
N THR A 3 -8.83 26.72 -4.24
CA THR A 3 -9.24 26.66 -2.83
C THR A 3 -8.60 25.45 -2.14
N PRO A 4 -8.42 25.45 -0.80
CA PRO A 4 -7.90 24.28 -0.09
C PRO A 4 -8.65 22.99 -0.38
N LEU A 5 -9.98 23.03 -0.46
CA LEU A 5 -10.79 21.85 -0.81
C LEU A 5 -10.54 21.37 -2.25
N ALA A 6 -10.46 22.28 -3.22
CA ALA A 6 -10.16 21.94 -4.61
C ALA A 6 -8.75 21.35 -4.73
N PHE A 7 -7.80 21.89 -3.98
CA PHE A 7 -6.45 21.36 -3.90
C PHE A 7 -6.43 19.94 -3.33
N TRP A 8 -7.13 19.68 -2.22
CA TRP A 8 -7.25 18.35 -1.62
C TRP A 8 -7.82 17.31 -2.59
N ASN A 9 -8.83 17.68 -3.36
CA ASN A 9 -9.43 16.77 -4.36
C ASN A 9 -8.47 16.40 -5.50
N ILE A 10 -7.49 17.26 -5.79
CA ILE A 10 -6.46 17.03 -6.81
C ILE A 10 -5.32 16.22 -6.21
N CYS A 11 -4.81 16.66 -5.06
CA CYS A 11 -3.60 16.13 -4.46
C CYS A 11 -3.79 14.86 -3.64
N GLY A 12 -4.99 14.63 -3.12
CA GLY A 12 -5.36 13.32 -2.56
C GLY A 12 -5.37 12.18 -3.59
N ARG A 13 -5.07 12.48 -4.87
CA ARG A 13 -4.84 11.50 -5.94
C ARG A 13 -3.35 11.22 -6.19
N ALA A 14 -2.45 12.05 -5.64
CA ALA A 14 -1.02 11.83 -5.68
C ALA A 14 -0.64 10.93 -4.50
N GLY A 15 -0.08 9.76 -4.78
CA GLY A 15 0.15 8.75 -3.76
C GLY A 15 -1.13 7.93 -3.52
N ARG A 16 -1.15 6.69 -4.00
CA ARG A 16 -2.19 5.72 -3.68
C ARG A 16 -1.93 5.09 -2.32
N ALA A 17 -2.79 5.39 -1.35
CA ALA A 17 -2.72 4.79 -0.02
C ALA A 17 -2.68 3.25 -0.12
N GLY A 18 -1.65 2.63 0.45
CA GLY A 18 -1.48 1.18 0.41
C GLY A 18 -0.87 0.63 -0.89
N LYS A 19 -0.44 1.48 -1.83
CA LYS A 19 0.16 1.06 -3.12
C LYS A 19 1.43 1.83 -3.49
N GLU A 20 1.54 3.09 -3.09
CA GLU A 20 2.69 3.95 -3.44
C GLU A 20 3.42 4.37 -2.15
N ASN A 21 4.76 4.45 -2.21
CA ASN A 21 5.61 4.79 -1.06
C ASN A 21 5.72 6.30 -0.84
N GLU A 22 5.44 7.09 -1.88
CA GLU A 22 5.38 8.55 -1.83
C GLU A 22 4.26 9.07 -2.75
N GLY A 23 3.76 10.27 -2.45
CA GLY A 23 2.89 11.04 -3.34
C GLY A 23 3.52 12.41 -3.55
N GLN A 24 3.95 12.70 -4.78
CA GLN A 24 4.59 13.97 -5.10
C GLN A 24 3.57 14.95 -5.68
N ILE A 25 3.59 16.18 -5.18
CA ILE A 25 2.73 17.26 -5.64
C ILE A 25 3.63 18.41 -6.09
N LEU A 26 3.57 18.74 -7.38
CA LEU A 26 4.30 19.87 -7.93
C LEU A 26 3.38 21.08 -8.05
N PHE A 27 3.74 22.17 -7.36
CA PHE A 27 3.12 23.47 -7.55
C PHE A 27 3.98 24.36 -8.43
N CYS A 28 3.35 24.97 -9.44
CA CYS A 28 4.01 25.95 -10.30
C CYS A 28 3.41 27.33 -10.09
N ILE A 29 4.26 28.33 -9.82
CA ILE A 29 3.87 29.74 -9.78
C ILE A 29 4.42 30.40 -11.05
N ASP A 30 3.52 30.92 -11.88
CA ASP A 30 3.90 31.69 -13.06
C ASP A 30 4.64 32.98 -12.64
N GLN A 31 5.90 33.08 -13.05
CA GLN A 31 6.75 34.24 -12.75
C GLN A 31 6.50 35.42 -13.69
N THR A 32 5.75 35.25 -14.76
CA THR A 32 5.48 36.31 -15.75
C THR A 32 4.34 37.24 -15.33
N VAL A 33 3.54 36.85 -14.35
CA VAL A 33 2.41 37.67 -13.87
C VAL A 33 2.85 38.85 -13.00
N PRO A 34 2.04 39.93 -12.93
CA PRO A 34 2.31 41.08 -12.08
C PRO A 34 2.51 40.72 -10.59
N SER A 35 3.38 41.46 -9.90
CA SER A 35 3.78 41.21 -8.50
C SER A 35 2.61 41.09 -7.52
N GLY A 36 1.55 41.90 -7.70
CA GLY A 36 0.34 41.82 -6.87
C GLY A 36 -0.44 40.52 -7.06
N GLN A 37 -0.46 39.98 -8.28
CA GLN A 37 -1.08 38.69 -8.59
C GLN A 37 -0.22 37.52 -8.10
N ARG A 38 1.10 37.64 -8.22
CA ARG A 38 2.06 36.67 -7.66
C ARG A 38 1.91 36.53 -6.15
N ARG A 39 1.86 37.63 -5.41
CA ARG A 39 1.61 37.62 -3.94
C ARG A 39 0.29 36.91 -3.59
N ARG A 40 -0.76 37.08 -4.39
CA ARG A 40 -2.05 36.39 -4.17
C ARG A 40 -1.93 34.87 -4.38
N TYR A 41 -1.12 34.43 -5.34
CA TYR A 41 -0.84 33.01 -5.55
C TYR A 41 -0.03 32.42 -4.39
N GLU A 42 1.05 33.08 -3.96
CA GLU A 42 1.84 32.68 -2.80
C GLU A 42 0.99 32.61 -1.52
N GLN A 43 0.14 33.62 -1.28
CA GLN A 43 -0.77 33.62 -0.13
C GLN A 43 -1.81 32.49 -0.20
N SER A 44 -2.32 32.18 -1.40
CA SER A 44 -3.25 31.07 -1.56
C SER A 44 -2.55 29.73 -1.31
N MET A 45 -1.30 29.58 -1.75
CA MET A 45 -0.48 28.40 -1.50
C MET A 45 -0.20 28.22 0.00
N ASN A 46 0.21 29.29 0.70
CA ASN A 46 0.43 29.23 2.14
C ASN A 46 -0.85 28.85 2.88
N ARG A 47 -2.01 29.41 2.51
CA ARG A 47 -3.29 28.97 3.12
C ARG A 47 -3.59 27.50 2.89
N VAL A 48 -3.24 26.95 1.72
CA VAL A 48 -3.42 25.52 1.44
C VAL A 48 -2.49 24.68 2.33
N LEU A 49 -1.23 25.09 2.49
CA LEU A 49 -0.26 24.46 3.40
C LEU A 49 -0.71 24.55 4.87
N ASP A 50 -1.18 25.71 5.30
CA ASP A 50 -1.72 25.90 6.66
C ASP A 50 -3.00 25.04 6.88
N THR A 51 -3.83 24.89 5.84
CA THR A 51 -5.03 24.02 5.92
C THR A 51 -4.66 22.54 5.88
N LEU A 52 -3.54 22.15 5.25
CA LEU A 52 -3.00 20.80 5.30
C LEU A 52 -2.66 20.39 6.74
N GLU A 53 -2.14 21.34 7.54
CA GLU A 53 -1.91 21.14 8.97
C GLU A 53 -3.22 20.96 9.76
N GLN A 54 -4.33 21.51 9.27
CA GLN A 54 -5.65 21.47 9.93
C GLN A 54 -6.58 20.34 9.43
N ALA A 55 -6.31 19.73 8.27
CA ALA A 55 -7.12 18.65 7.75
C ALA A 55 -6.97 17.41 8.64
N THR A 56 -8.10 16.83 9.06
CA THR A 56 -8.20 15.62 9.88
C THR A 56 -7.86 14.34 9.11
N VAL A 57 -6.83 14.38 8.26
CA VAL A 57 -6.27 13.18 7.65
C VAL A 57 -5.63 12.39 8.78
N ILE A 58 -5.93 11.10 8.91
CA ILE A 58 -5.31 10.22 9.90
C ILE A 58 -4.46 9.21 9.17
N SER A 59 -3.21 9.03 9.60
CA SER A 59 -2.31 8.02 9.04
C SER A 59 -2.98 6.64 9.09
N THR A 60 -3.02 5.94 7.95
CA THR A 60 -3.54 4.57 7.88
C THR A 60 -2.75 3.64 8.80
N THR A 61 -1.42 3.80 8.84
CA THR A 61 -0.56 3.09 9.78
C THR A 61 -0.95 3.39 11.22
N ARG A 62 -1.24 4.65 11.56
CA ARG A 62 -1.73 5.02 12.90
C ARG A 62 -3.03 4.28 13.24
N ARG A 63 -4.00 4.25 12.31
CA ARG A 63 -5.27 3.54 12.52
C ARG A 63 -5.08 2.04 12.68
N LEU A 64 -4.20 1.43 11.90
CA LEU A 64 -3.88 0.01 12.01
C LEU A 64 -3.23 -0.31 13.37
N LEU A 65 -2.23 0.47 13.78
CA LEU A 65 -1.59 0.28 15.08
C LEU A 65 -2.60 0.46 16.23
N GLN A 66 -3.48 1.46 16.15
CA GLN A 66 -4.56 1.66 17.12
C GLN A 66 -5.52 0.47 17.18
N LEU A 67 -5.87 -0.11 16.02
CA LEU A 67 -6.69 -1.32 15.97
C LEU A 67 -6.00 -2.51 16.65
N ILE A 68 -4.71 -2.72 16.38
CA ILE A 68 -3.91 -3.79 16.97
C ILE A 68 -3.87 -3.64 18.50
N ILE A 69 -3.51 -2.45 18.99
CA ILE A 69 -3.43 -2.17 20.43
C ILE A 69 -4.80 -2.32 21.10
N LYS A 70 -5.86 -1.77 20.51
CA LYS A 70 -7.22 -1.94 21.03
C LYS A 70 -7.58 -3.42 21.17
N LYS A 71 -7.31 -4.21 20.13
CA LYS A 71 -7.62 -5.64 20.12
C LYS A 71 -6.74 -6.44 21.08
N TRP A 72 -5.51 -6.01 21.31
CA TRP A 72 -4.61 -6.63 22.28
C TRP A 72 -5.15 -6.45 23.70
N VAL A 73 -5.55 -5.22 24.04
CA VAL A 73 -6.07 -4.87 25.38
C VAL A 73 -7.43 -5.54 25.67
N GLU A 74 -8.20 -5.90 24.65
CA GLU A 74 -9.44 -6.68 24.83
C GLU A 74 -9.17 -8.08 25.39
N THR A 75 -7.98 -8.66 25.17
CA THR A 75 -7.62 -10.02 25.62
C THR A 75 -6.49 -10.04 26.64
N HIS A 76 -5.71 -8.97 26.77
CA HIS A 76 -4.61 -8.82 27.71
C HIS A 76 -4.84 -7.58 28.58
N PRO A 77 -4.77 -7.67 29.92
CA PRO A 77 -5.09 -6.54 30.82
C PRO A 77 -4.26 -5.27 30.60
N GLN A 78 -3.09 -5.40 29.97
CA GLN A 78 -2.14 -4.33 29.68
C GLN A 78 -1.35 -4.65 28.40
N VAL A 79 -0.78 -3.62 27.77
CA VAL A 79 0.09 -3.79 26.61
C VAL A 79 1.48 -4.17 27.09
N ASP A 80 1.75 -5.47 27.16
CA ASP A 80 3.13 -5.96 27.15
C ASP A 80 3.68 -5.83 25.72
N VAL A 81 4.49 -4.79 25.51
CA VAL A 81 5.08 -4.46 24.21
C VAL A 81 5.94 -5.60 23.68
N ALA A 82 6.71 -6.25 24.57
CA ALA A 82 7.61 -7.33 24.18
C ALA A 82 6.80 -8.54 23.71
N GLU A 83 5.76 -8.91 24.46
CA GLU A 83 4.88 -10.01 24.09
C GLU A 83 4.16 -9.75 22.76
N LEU A 84 3.55 -8.57 22.59
CA LEU A 84 2.90 -8.19 21.33
C LEU A 84 3.87 -8.26 20.15
N CYS A 85 5.08 -7.73 20.31
CA CYS A 85 6.10 -7.76 19.26
C CYS A 85 6.55 -9.19 18.92
N ILE A 86 6.55 -10.13 19.88
CA ILE A 86 6.82 -11.56 19.60
C ILE A 86 5.71 -12.16 18.74
N TYR A 87 4.44 -11.94 19.09
CA TYR A 87 3.31 -12.40 18.27
C TYR A 87 3.37 -11.85 16.85
N LEU A 88 3.63 -10.55 16.72
CA LEU A 88 3.75 -9.90 15.42
C LEU A 88 5.00 -10.39 14.65
N ALA A 89 6.16 -10.58 15.28
CA ALA A 89 7.34 -11.13 14.60
C ALA A 89 7.14 -12.58 14.10
N ASN A 90 6.27 -13.33 14.77
CA ASN A 90 5.88 -14.70 14.38
C ASN A 90 4.65 -14.75 13.48
N ASN A 91 4.10 -13.60 13.07
CA ASN A 91 2.88 -13.48 12.28
C ASN A 91 1.68 -14.24 12.87
N SER A 92 1.57 -14.26 14.20
CA SER A 92 0.45 -14.86 14.94
C SER A 92 -0.54 -13.80 15.41
N TYR A 93 -1.82 -14.12 15.24
CA TYR A 93 -2.98 -13.28 15.57
C TYR A 93 -4.04 -14.08 16.32
N ASP A 94 -3.62 -15.11 17.06
CA ASP A 94 -4.55 -16.01 17.74
C ASP A 94 -5.25 -15.37 18.94
N TRP A 95 -4.76 -14.20 19.36
CA TRP A 95 -5.32 -13.33 20.40
C TRP A 95 -6.53 -12.49 19.95
N VAL A 96 -7.02 -12.64 18.71
CA VAL A 96 -8.25 -11.99 18.22
C VAL A 96 -9.26 -12.97 17.62
N SER A 97 -10.53 -12.54 17.57
CA SER A 97 -11.59 -13.24 16.84
C SER A 97 -11.26 -13.40 15.35
N LYS A 98 -11.83 -14.44 14.71
CA LYS A 98 -11.60 -14.72 13.27
C LYS A 98 -11.86 -13.50 12.38
N GLU A 99 -12.98 -12.80 12.59
CA GLU A 99 -13.31 -11.60 11.79
C GLU A 99 -12.27 -10.47 11.95
N SER A 100 -11.81 -10.23 13.19
CA SER A 100 -10.78 -9.22 13.44
C SER A 100 -9.42 -9.66 12.88
N ARG A 101 -9.13 -10.96 12.95
CA ARG A 101 -7.93 -11.57 12.39
C ARG A 101 -7.82 -11.32 10.90
N ASP A 102 -8.88 -11.58 10.15
CA ASP A 102 -8.88 -11.42 8.69
C ASP A 102 -8.67 -9.95 8.30
N LYS A 103 -9.30 -9.01 9.01
CA LYS A 103 -9.11 -7.56 8.81
C LYS A 103 -7.69 -7.12 9.15
N ILE A 104 -7.13 -7.54 10.28
CA ILE A 104 -5.77 -7.17 10.70
C ILE A 104 -4.75 -7.75 9.71
N ARG A 105 -4.90 -9.02 9.32
CA ARG A 105 -4.01 -9.67 8.34
C ARG A 105 -4.01 -8.96 7.00
N TYR A 106 -5.18 -8.57 6.50
CA TYR A 106 -5.28 -7.82 5.24
C TYR A 106 -4.47 -6.51 5.29
N TRP A 107 -4.62 -5.73 6.36
CA TRP A 107 -3.90 -4.46 6.48
C TRP A 107 -2.41 -4.63 6.81
N ILE A 108 -2.05 -5.66 7.57
CA ILE A 108 -0.65 -6.00 7.81
C ILE A 108 0.03 -6.45 6.51
N ASP A 109 -0.64 -7.19 5.65
CA ASP A 109 -0.06 -7.63 4.37
C ASP A 109 0.32 -6.45 3.45
N ILE A 110 -0.51 -5.40 3.44
CA ILE A 110 -0.21 -4.14 2.77
C ILE A 110 0.95 -3.41 3.47
N LEU A 111 0.91 -3.30 4.79
CA LEU A 111 1.97 -2.66 5.58
C LEU A 111 3.31 -3.36 5.36
N ASP A 112 3.34 -4.70 5.35
CA ASP A 112 4.55 -5.49 5.17
C ASP A 112 5.16 -5.26 3.77
N GLY A 113 4.34 -5.06 2.73
CA GLY A 113 4.82 -4.64 1.41
C GLY A 113 5.57 -3.30 1.46
N HIS A 114 5.02 -2.30 2.16
CA HIS A 114 5.68 -1.01 2.35
C HIS A 114 6.92 -1.10 3.24
N LEU A 115 6.88 -1.88 4.32
CA LEU A 115 8.01 -2.09 5.20
C LEU A 115 9.15 -2.83 4.50
N LEU A 116 8.83 -3.79 3.63
CA LEU A 116 9.80 -4.43 2.76
C LEU A 116 10.48 -3.37 1.87
N ALA A 117 9.69 -2.52 1.21
CA ALA A 117 10.22 -1.47 0.36
C ALA A 117 11.14 -0.51 1.11
N LEU A 118 10.69 0.03 2.24
CA LEU A 118 11.51 0.88 3.10
C LEU A 118 12.78 0.18 3.56
N SER A 119 12.68 -1.10 3.95
CA SER A 119 13.83 -1.85 4.45
C SER A 119 14.90 -2.10 3.38
N GLU A 120 14.50 -2.32 2.13
CA GLU A 120 15.43 -2.57 1.02
C GLU A 120 15.98 -1.27 0.41
N GLU A 121 15.20 -0.19 0.40
CA GLU A 121 15.61 1.10 -0.18
C GLU A 121 16.58 1.87 0.75
N PHE A 122 16.39 1.74 2.07
CA PHE A 122 17.20 2.44 3.07
C PHE A 122 18.13 1.52 3.87
N ASP A 123 18.27 0.25 3.46
CA ASP A 123 19.11 -0.78 4.10
C ASP A 123 18.87 -0.89 5.62
N ILE A 124 17.60 -0.97 6.03
CA ILE A 124 17.21 -0.94 7.45
C ILE A 124 17.47 -2.30 8.09
N ASP A 125 18.46 -2.37 8.98
CA ASP A 125 18.68 -3.55 9.84
C ASP A 125 17.79 -3.53 11.10
N PRO A 126 16.81 -4.45 11.25
CA PRO A 126 15.94 -4.46 12.41
C PRO A 126 16.65 -4.77 13.74
N ALA A 127 17.88 -5.30 13.71
CA ALA A 127 18.65 -5.59 14.93
C ALA A 127 19.28 -4.32 15.53
N THR A 128 19.66 -3.34 14.71
CA THR A 128 20.56 -2.26 15.15
C THR A 128 20.18 -0.86 14.67
N SER A 129 19.21 -0.73 13.75
CA SER A 129 19.11 0.50 12.97
C SER A 129 18.17 1.55 13.59
N ASP A 130 18.77 2.64 14.07
CA ASP A 130 18.09 3.91 14.36
C ASP A 130 17.48 4.55 13.08
N ARG A 131 17.88 4.06 11.90
CA ARG A 131 17.45 4.56 10.59
C ARG A 131 15.95 4.50 10.39
N LEU A 132 15.28 3.45 10.89
CA LEU A 132 13.83 3.37 10.80
C LEU A 132 13.17 4.54 11.53
N GLN A 133 13.67 4.86 12.72
CA GLN A 133 13.17 5.98 13.49
C GLN A 133 13.41 7.31 12.76
N GLU A 134 14.62 7.54 12.24
CA GLU A 134 14.96 8.72 11.42
C GLU A 134 14.00 8.90 10.23
N ILE A 135 13.69 7.82 9.51
CA ILE A 135 12.74 7.86 8.37
C ILE A 135 11.34 8.21 8.86
N LEU A 136 10.92 7.63 10.00
CA LEU A 136 9.60 7.85 10.55
C LEU A 136 9.42 9.25 11.15
N GLU A 137 10.48 9.97 11.55
CA GLU A 137 10.39 11.30 12.15
C GLU A 137 9.61 12.32 11.30
N GLY A 138 9.75 12.24 9.98
CA GLY A 138 9.01 13.06 9.01
C GLY A 138 7.65 12.49 8.60
N SER A 139 7.31 11.27 9.03
CA SER A 139 6.09 10.59 8.61
C SER A 139 4.85 11.20 9.28
N LEU A 140 3.70 11.13 8.57
CA LEU A 140 2.41 11.54 9.11
C LEU A 140 2.06 10.76 10.41
N LEU A 141 2.52 9.51 10.54
CA LEU A 141 2.36 8.73 11.78
C LEU A 141 3.00 9.46 12.96
N PHE A 142 4.28 9.83 12.89
CA PHE A 142 4.99 10.43 14.02
C PHE A 142 4.58 11.86 14.28
N ILE A 143 4.30 12.65 13.24
CA ILE A 143 3.74 14.00 13.39
C ILE A 143 2.45 13.92 14.22
N GLN A 144 1.58 12.95 13.89
CA GLN A 144 0.31 12.77 14.58
C GLN A 144 0.42 12.21 15.99
N LEU A 145 1.34 11.27 16.25
CA LEU A 145 1.54 10.71 17.59
C LEU A 145 2.17 11.74 18.54
N ARG A 146 3.09 12.59 18.07
CA ARG A 146 3.70 13.65 18.89
C ARG A 146 2.70 14.77 19.24
N ASN A 147 1.81 15.11 18.31
CA ASN A 147 0.87 16.21 18.47
C ASN A 147 -0.46 15.80 19.11
N ASP A 148 -0.61 14.53 19.53
CA ASP A 148 -1.82 14.05 20.20
C ASP A 148 -1.47 13.44 21.57
N PRO A 149 -1.56 14.22 22.66
CA PRO A 149 -1.32 13.76 24.02
C PRO A 149 -2.27 12.64 24.48
N THR A 150 -3.40 12.46 23.77
CA THR A 150 -4.40 11.41 24.06
C THR A 150 -4.16 10.13 23.25
N ALA A 151 -3.11 10.10 22.43
CA ALA A 151 -2.76 8.93 21.65
C ALA A 151 -2.45 7.73 22.56
N GLN A 152 -3.15 6.63 22.31
CA GLN A 152 -2.92 5.34 23.00
C GLN A 152 -1.57 4.68 22.63
N ILE A 153 -0.79 5.29 21.74
CA ILE A 153 0.42 4.72 21.14
C ILE A 153 1.50 5.78 21.16
N SER A 154 2.67 5.46 21.74
CA SER A 154 3.86 6.31 21.66
C SER A 154 4.61 6.10 20.34
N THR A 155 5.48 7.03 19.97
CA THR A 155 6.40 6.85 18.83
C THR A 155 7.26 5.60 19.01
N ASP A 156 7.74 5.33 20.22
CA ASP A 156 8.62 4.18 20.51
C ASP A 156 7.88 2.86 20.33
N LEU A 157 6.64 2.77 20.82
CA LEU A 157 5.79 1.59 20.63
C LEU A 157 5.50 1.37 19.14
N ALA A 158 5.23 2.44 18.39
CA ALA A 158 5.04 2.34 16.95
C ALA A 158 6.29 1.83 16.24
N THR A 159 7.47 2.35 16.60
CA THR A 159 8.76 1.88 16.07
C THR A 159 8.97 0.39 16.33
N GLU A 160 8.77 -0.07 17.57
CA GLU A 160 8.99 -1.48 17.92
C GLU A 160 8.04 -2.42 17.19
N ILE A 161 6.77 -2.04 17.04
CA ILE A 161 5.82 -2.80 16.23
C ILE A 161 6.30 -2.89 14.77
N LEU A 162 6.70 -1.78 14.16
CA LEU A 162 7.18 -1.76 12.78
C LEU A 162 8.49 -2.57 12.62
N ARG A 163 9.42 -2.49 13.58
CA ARG A 163 10.63 -3.32 13.61
C ARG A 163 10.29 -4.80 13.70
N SER A 164 9.32 -5.18 14.54
CA SER A 164 8.88 -6.58 14.66
C SER A 164 8.38 -7.15 13.34
N ARG A 165 7.68 -6.34 12.55
CA ARG A 165 7.22 -6.71 11.20
C ARG A 165 8.37 -6.81 10.20
N ILE A 166 9.34 -5.90 10.24
CA ILE A 166 10.57 -6.03 9.42
C ILE A 166 11.33 -7.32 9.78
N ARG A 167 11.39 -7.71 11.06
CA ARG A 167 11.99 -8.99 11.49
C ARG A 167 11.25 -10.18 10.88
N TYR A 168 9.92 -10.16 10.89
CA TYR A 168 9.11 -11.19 10.22
C TYR A 168 9.42 -11.28 8.72
N ILE A 169 9.47 -10.14 8.02
CA ILE A 169 9.77 -10.12 6.58
C ILE A 169 11.16 -10.71 6.30
N ARG A 170 12.17 -10.33 7.09
CA ARG A 170 13.55 -10.85 6.94
C ARG A 170 13.68 -12.32 7.30
N SER A 171 12.93 -12.81 8.29
CA SER A 171 12.94 -14.24 8.65
C SER A 171 12.26 -15.09 7.57
N ARG A 172 11.17 -14.59 7.00
CA ARG A 172 10.45 -15.25 5.89
C ARG A 172 11.23 -15.20 4.58
N TYR A 173 11.93 -14.10 4.31
CA TYR A 173 12.71 -13.88 3.10
C TYR A 173 14.18 -13.56 3.42
N PRO A 174 14.99 -14.56 3.80
CA PRO A 174 16.37 -14.32 4.24
C PRO A 174 17.29 -13.82 3.12
N GLN A 175 17.01 -14.16 1.87
CA GLN A 175 17.85 -13.79 0.73
C GLN A 175 17.53 -12.37 0.22
N PRO A 176 18.52 -11.45 0.16
CA PRO A 176 18.33 -10.10 -0.37
C PRO A 176 17.84 -10.09 -1.83
N THR A 177 18.27 -11.06 -2.63
CA THR A 177 17.85 -11.18 -4.04
C THR A 177 16.35 -11.44 -4.17
N ILE A 178 15.74 -12.22 -3.27
CA ILE A 178 14.30 -12.46 -3.24
C ILE A 178 13.58 -11.19 -2.79
N ARG A 179 14.02 -10.60 -1.68
CA ARG A 179 13.43 -9.37 -1.14
C ARG A 179 13.41 -8.22 -2.15
N ARG A 180 14.50 -8.02 -2.90
CA ARG A 180 14.57 -7.01 -3.96
C ARG A 180 13.60 -7.26 -5.12
N ARG A 181 13.27 -8.52 -5.44
CA ARG A 181 12.28 -8.81 -6.47
C ARG A 181 10.88 -8.53 -5.98
N LEU A 182 10.55 -9.00 -4.76
CA LEU A 182 9.28 -8.71 -4.11
C LEU A 182 9.05 -7.18 -3.98
N TYR A 183 10.06 -6.45 -3.51
CA TYR A 183 10.07 -4.99 -3.45
C TYR A 183 9.75 -4.34 -4.80
N LYS A 184 10.38 -4.79 -5.89
CA LYS A 184 10.18 -4.23 -7.24
C LYS A 184 8.77 -4.42 -7.79
N LEU A 185 7.97 -5.33 -7.23
CA LEU A 185 6.58 -5.52 -7.65
C LEU A 185 5.67 -4.40 -7.13
N GLY A 186 6.02 -3.75 -6.01
CA GLY A 186 5.25 -2.62 -5.47
C GLY A 186 3.80 -2.99 -5.10
N MET A 187 3.56 -4.23 -4.65
CA MET A 187 2.24 -4.72 -4.25
C MET A 187 2.24 -5.16 -2.78
N ALA A 188 1.07 -5.54 -2.27
CA ALA A 188 0.96 -6.21 -0.98
C ALA A 188 1.79 -7.51 -0.99
N LEU A 189 2.32 -7.90 0.16
CA LEU A 189 3.31 -8.98 0.23
C LEU A 189 2.74 -10.32 -0.29
N SER A 190 1.49 -10.64 0.02
CA SER A 190 0.81 -11.84 -0.49
C SER A 190 0.66 -11.85 -2.01
N ASP A 191 0.37 -10.71 -2.64
CA ASP A 191 0.29 -10.63 -4.11
C ASP A 191 1.66 -10.81 -4.75
N CYS A 192 2.71 -10.28 -4.11
CA CYS A 192 4.09 -10.50 -4.54
C CYS A 192 4.46 -12.00 -4.49
N GLU A 193 4.04 -12.71 -3.45
CA GLU A 193 4.19 -14.17 -3.32
C GLU A 193 3.45 -14.93 -4.42
N THR A 194 2.21 -14.52 -4.72
CA THR A 194 1.41 -15.11 -5.81
C THR A 194 2.10 -14.96 -7.17
N ILE A 195 2.64 -13.76 -7.46
CA ILE A 195 3.40 -13.48 -8.69
C ILE A 195 4.68 -14.33 -8.75
N GLU A 196 5.45 -14.41 -7.65
CA GLU A 196 6.67 -15.21 -7.61
C GLU A 196 6.39 -16.71 -7.81
N THR A 197 5.26 -17.20 -7.30
CA THR A 197 4.83 -18.60 -7.46
C THR A 197 4.47 -18.93 -8.91
N HIS A 198 3.86 -18.00 -9.64
CA HIS A 198 3.49 -18.16 -11.05
C HIS A 198 4.55 -17.62 -12.02
N ARG A 199 5.77 -17.33 -11.55
CA ARG A 199 6.82 -16.69 -12.35
C ARG A 199 7.05 -17.36 -13.71
N GLU A 200 7.17 -18.68 -13.73
CA GLU A 200 7.48 -19.43 -14.95
C GLU A 200 6.34 -19.31 -15.96
N GLU A 201 5.10 -19.52 -15.53
CA GLU A 201 3.91 -19.33 -16.36
C GLU A 201 3.81 -17.89 -16.90
N LEU A 202 4.03 -16.89 -16.04
CA LEU A 202 4.00 -15.48 -16.46
C LEU A 202 5.10 -15.15 -17.47
N PHE A 203 6.29 -15.75 -17.31
CA PHE A 203 7.39 -15.61 -18.24
C PHE A 203 7.09 -16.31 -19.58
N GLU A 204 6.44 -17.47 -19.57
CA GLU A 204 5.96 -18.15 -20.76
C GLU A 204 4.91 -17.30 -21.50
N LEU A 205 3.90 -16.80 -20.80
CA LEU A 205 2.90 -15.87 -21.36
C LEU A 205 3.57 -14.65 -22.02
N PHE A 206 4.57 -14.07 -21.36
CA PHE A 206 5.34 -12.95 -21.91
C PHE A 206 6.10 -13.34 -23.19
N ASN A 207 6.78 -14.49 -23.19
CA ASN A 207 7.54 -14.96 -24.35
C ASN A 207 6.63 -15.33 -25.52
N GLU A 208 5.50 -15.97 -25.26
CA GLU A 208 4.47 -16.23 -26.28
C GLU A 208 4.07 -14.90 -26.94
N ALA A 209 3.77 -13.88 -26.13
CA ALA A 209 3.33 -12.56 -26.61
C ALA A 209 4.35 -11.84 -27.52
N LEU A 210 5.62 -12.24 -27.57
CA LEU A 210 6.60 -11.66 -28.50
C LEU A 210 6.21 -11.84 -29.97
N SER A 211 5.42 -12.89 -30.29
CA SER A 211 4.90 -13.16 -31.63
C SER A 211 3.51 -12.56 -31.89
N TRP A 212 3.07 -11.61 -31.05
CA TRP A 212 1.71 -11.04 -31.07
C TRP A 212 1.21 -10.59 -32.45
N ASN A 213 2.10 -9.99 -33.24
CA ASN A 213 1.74 -9.43 -34.55
C ASN A 213 1.37 -10.52 -35.58
N ASP A 214 1.90 -11.74 -35.42
CA ASP A 214 1.70 -12.85 -36.36
C ASP A 214 0.50 -13.74 -35.98
N TRP A 215 -0.16 -13.44 -34.87
CA TRP A 215 -1.24 -14.25 -34.33
C TRP A 215 -2.60 -13.94 -34.95
N SER A 216 -3.46 -14.97 -34.97
CA SER A 216 -4.89 -14.76 -35.15
C SER A 216 -5.50 -14.05 -33.95
N ASP A 217 -6.65 -13.43 -34.15
CA ASP A 217 -7.37 -12.75 -33.08
C ASP A 217 -7.79 -13.72 -31.97
N GLU A 218 -8.15 -14.97 -32.30
CA GLU A 218 -8.47 -16.00 -31.30
C GLU A 218 -7.30 -16.26 -30.35
N LYS A 219 -6.09 -16.36 -30.86
CA LYS A 219 -4.90 -16.59 -30.03
C LYS A 219 -4.57 -15.38 -29.15
N ARG A 220 -4.77 -14.17 -29.68
CA ARG A 220 -4.64 -12.92 -28.88
C ARG A 220 -5.66 -12.88 -27.75
N PHE A 221 -6.90 -13.28 -28.02
CA PHE A 221 -7.96 -13.32 -27.00
C PHE A 221 -7.70 -14.36 -25.93
N ASP A 222 -7.21 -15.55 -26.31
CA ASP A 222 -6.84 -16.60 -25.36
C ASP A 222 -5.72 -16.14 -24.40
N LEU A 223 -4.67 -15.51 -24.93
CA LEU A 223 -3.59 -14.95 -24.11
C LEU A 223 -4.13 -13.91 -23.12
N LEU A 224 -4.94 -12.95 -23.59
CA LEU A 224 -5.53 -11.93 -22.72
C LEU A 224 -6.44 -12.54 -21.65
N LEU A 225 -7.14 -13.63 -21.96
CA LEU A 225 -7.96 -14.35 -21.00
C LEU A 225 -7.10 -15.02 -19.92
N ARG A 226 -6.03 -15.73 -20.29
CA ARG A 226 -5.08 -16.34 -19.35
C ARG A 226 -4.41 -15.30 -18.44
N ILE A 227 -3.97 -14.18 -19.01
CA ILE A 227 -3.44 -13.05 -18.22
C ILE A 227 -4.50 -12.52 -17.25
N SER A 228 -5.75 -12.38 -17.69
CA SER A 228 -6.83 -11.90 -16.84
C SER A 228 -7.18 -12.87 -15.72
N GLN A 229 -7.11 -14.18 -15.96
CA GLN A 229 -7.31 -15.21 -14.94
C GLN A 229 -6.32 -15.01 -13.80
N PHE A 230 -5.03 -14.90 -14.13
CA PHE A 230 -3.98 -14.65 -13.15
C PHE A 230 -4.17 -13.32 -12.41
N ILE A 231 -4.47 -12.23 -13.13
CA ILE A 231 -4.66 -10.90 -12.51
C ILE A 231 -5.79 -10.92 -11.47
N LEU A 232 -6.83 -11.72 -11.69
CA LEU A 232 -7.96 -11.85 -10.76
C LEU A 232 -7.64 -12.69 -9.51
N GLU A 233 -6.50 -13.36 -9.46
CA GLU A 233 -6.00 -13.98 -8.23
C GLU A 233 -5.39 -12.96 -7.26
N LEU A 234 -4.89 -11.84 -7.78
CA LEU A 234 -4.21 -10.80 -7.00
C LEU A 234 -5.22 -9.98 -6.18
N ASN A 235 -5.07 -10.01 -4.85
CA ASN A 235 -5.97 -9.37 -3.90
C ASN A 235 -6.08 -7.84 -4.10
N GLY A 236 -4.98 -7.19 -4.46
CA GLY A 236 -4.90 -5.75 -4.68
C GLY A 236 -5.48 -5.29 -6.01
N ILE A 237 -5.79 -6.21 -6.92
CA ILE A 237 -6.33 -5.91 -8.26
C ILE A 237 -7.75 -6.45 -8.44
N ARG A 238 -8.02 -7.66 -7.94
CA ARG A 238 -9.32 -8.31 -8.12
C ARG A 238 -10.45 -7.43 -7.55
N PRO A 239 -11.56 -7.26 -8.30
CA PRO A 239 -12.71 -6.56 -7.77
C PRO A 239 -13.37 -7.39 -6.67
N LYS A 240 -14.18 -6.73 -5.83
CA LYS A 240 -14.89 -7.39 -4.72
C LYS A 240 -15.80 -8.51 -5.18
N GLU A 241 -16.44 -8.31 -6.33
CA GLU A 241 -17.33 -9.25 -6.96
C GLU A 241 -16.87 -9.45 -8.40
N VAL A 242 -16.65 -10.71 -8.76
CA VAL A 242 -16.34 -11.13 -10.12
C VAL A 242 -17.49 -12.04 -10.56
N PRO A 243 -18.27 -11.67 -11.59
CA PRO A 243 -19.33 -12.54 -12.10
C PRO A 243 -18.75 -13.88 -12.56
N GLU A 244 -19.42 -15.00 -12.32
CA GLU A 244 -18.95 -16.32 -12.79
C GLU A 244 -18.75 -16.36 -14.31
N GLN A 245 -19.53 -15.56 -15.04
CA GLN A 245 -19.48 -15.46 -16.49
C GLN A 245 -18.40 -14.50 -17.01
N TRP A 246 -17.54 -13.95 -16.13
CA TRP A 246 -16.52 -12.99 -16.52
C TRP A 246 -15.62 -13.45 -17.70
N PRO A 247 -15.23 -14.74 -17.84
CA PRO A 247 -14.40 -15.17 -18.97
C PRO A 247 -15.14 -14.98 -20.30
N ARG A 248 -16.44 -15.28 -20.28
CA ARG A 248 -17.33 -15.15 -21.44
C ARG A 248 -17.60 -13.68 -21.76
N ILE A 249 -17.84 -12.86 -20.74
CA ILE A 249 -18.02 -11.42 -20.88
C ILE A 249 -16.78 -10.79 -21.50
N LEU A 250 -15.59 -11.09 -20.98
CA LEU A 250 -14.32 -10.58 -21.50
C LEU A 250 -14.11 -11.03 -22.96
N SER A 251 -14.34 -12.31 -23.27
CA SER A 251 -14.21 -12.81 -24.64
C SER A 251 -15.16 -12.12 -25.62
N CYS A 252 -16.43 -11.94 -25.25
CA CYS A 252 -17.39 -11.21 -26.07
C CYS A 252 -17.00 -9.74 -26.24
N TRP A 253 -16.56 -9.07 -25.17
CA TRP A 253 -16.12 -7.69 -25.21
C TRP A 253 -14.91 -7.49 -26.13
N LEU A 254 -13.88 -8.35 -26.03
CA LEU A 254 -12.71 -8.33 -26.89
C LEU A 254 -13.05 -8.55 -28.38
N LYS A 255 -14.13 -9.30 -28.66
CA LYS A 255 -14.66 -9.53 -30.01
C LYS A 255 -15.61 -8.43 -30.52
N GLY A 256 -15.86 -7.39 -29.71
CA GLY A 256 -16.83 -6.33 -30.05
C GLY A 256 -18.29 -6.76 -29.98
N ILE A 257 -18.59 -7.87 -29.30
CA ILE A 257 -19.95 -8.39 -29.11
C ILE A 257 -20.56 -7.75 -27.86
N SER A 258 -21.81 -7.26 -27.97
CA SER A 258 -22.52 -6.65 -26.84
C SER A 258 -22.71 -7.64 -25.68
N THR A 259 -22.36 -7.21 -24.47
CA THR A 259 -22.41 -8.01 -23.24
C THR A 259 -23.58 -7.63 -22.31
N ILE A 260 -24.46 -6.70 -22.73
CA ILE A 260 -25.50 -6.08 -21.90
C ILE A 260 -26.48 -7.10 -21.26
N LYS A 261 -26.62 -8.29 -21.84
CA LYS A 261 -27.53 -9.35 -21.35
C LYS A 261 -26.83 -10.49 -20.60
N MET A 262 -25.53 -10.35 -20.31
CA MET A 262 -24.69 -11.42 -19.75
C MET A 262 -24.34 -11.22 -18.27
N VAL A 263 -24.84 -10.13 -17.67
CA VAL A 263 -24.68 -9.76 -16.26
C VAL A 263 -26.04 -9.75 -15.60
#